data_AF-A0A9E3EPR7-F1
#
_entry.id   AF-A0A9E3EPR7-F1
#
_cell.length_a   1.000
_cell.length_b   1.000
_cell.length_c   1.000
_cell.angle_alpha   90.00
_cell.angle_beta   90.00
_cell.angle_gamma   90.00
#
_symmetry.space_group_name_H-M   'P 1'
#
loop_
_entity.id
_entity.type
_entity.pdbx_description
1 polymer ?
#
loop_
_entity_poly.entity_id
_entity_poly.type
_entity_poly.pdbx_seq_one_letter_code
_entity_poly.pdbx_strand_id
1 'polypeptide(L)'
;MAKTAQKQPKRQKHIPLRTCISCRETKSKRELLRVVRTPDGHVMIDATGKKSGRGAYLCARLSCWENAIKKHRFEQEFELPLSEEDRAGLDAYIATLPKDEPATTVAAKGSSTHKKGSNNSEAPNT
;
A
#
# COMPACT_ATOMS: atom_id res chain seq x y z
N MET A 1 -7.88 -44.82 -33.33
CA MET A 1 -8.70 -43.61 -33.04
C MET A 1 -8.43 -43.16 -31.61
N ALA A 2 -7.33 -42.44 -31.34
CA ALA A 2 -7.01 -41.95 -30.00
C ALA A 2 -7.70 -40.61 -29.76
N LYS A 3 -8.64 -40.56 -28.80
CA LYS A 3 -9.36 -39.32 -28.44
C LYS A 3 -8.49 -38.52 -27.46
N THR A 4 -7.93 -37.41 -27.91
CA THR A 4 -7.19 -36.46 -27.08
C THR A 4 -8.13 -35.76 -26.11
N ALA A 5 -7.95 -35.97 -24.80
CA ALA A 5 -8.72 -35.31 -23.76
C ALA A 5 -8.34 -33.83 -23.69
N GLN A 6 -9.26 -32.95 -24.11
CA GLN A 6 -9.07 -31.51 -24.08
C GLN A 6 -9.30 -30.99 -22.65
N LYS A 7 -8.26 -30.38 -22.06
CA LYS A 7 -8.28 -29.84 -20.68
C LYS A 7 -8.95 -28.47 -20.68
N GLN A 8 -10.05 -28.32 -19.92
CA GLN A 8 -10.80 -27.05 -19.86
C GLN A 8 -9.96 -25.89 -19.28
N PRO A 9 -10.16 -24.65 -19.76
CA PRO A 9 -9.44 -23.48 -19.25
C PRO A 9 -9.89 -23.13 -17.82
N LYS A 10 -8.93 -23.03 -16.90
CA LYS A 10 -9.18 -22.57 -15.53
C LYS A 10 -9.64 -21.11 -15.55
N ARG A 11 -10.80 -20.82 -14.96
CA ARG A 11 -11.30 -19.44 -14.76
C ARG A 11 -10.24 -18.60 -14.04
N GLN A 12 -9.92 -17.44 -14.60
CA GLN A 12 -9.00 -16.48 -13.98
C GLN A 12 -9.60 -16.02 -12.65
N LYS A 13 -8.87 -16.22 -11.56
CA LYS A 13 -9.31 -15.81 -10.22
C LYS A 13 -9.07 -14.32 -10.04
N HIS A 14 -10.09 -13.61 -9.55
CA HIS A 14 -9.96 -12.19 -9.17
C HIS A 14 -8.79 -12.01 -8.19
N ILE A 15 -7.86 -11.11 -8.52
CA ILE A 15 -6.73 -10.77 -7.66
C ILE A 15 -7.16 -9.62 -6.75
N PRO A 16 -7.22 -9.83 -5.42
CA PRO A 16 -7.61 -8.76 -4.51
C PRO A 16 -6.60 -7.60 -4.57
N LEU A 17 -7.14 -6.39 -4.63
CA LEU A 17 -6.39 -5.16 -4.44
C LEU A 17 -6.29 -4.83 -2.94
N ARG A 18 -5.21 -4.17 -2.56
CA ARG A 18 -4.86 -3.77 -1.20
C ARG A 18 -4.23 -2.38 -1.21
N THR A 19 -4.39 -1.66 -0.12
CA THR A 19 -3.92 -0.27 0.00
C THR A 19 -2.75 -0.19 0.98
N CYS A 20 -1.67 0.45 0.55
CA CYS A 20 -0.52 0.71 1.43
C CYS A 20 -0.90 1.71 2.53
N ILE A 21 -0.63 1.39 3.80
CA ILE A 21 -0.98 2.28 4.93
C ILE A 21 -0.17 3.60 4.95
N SER A 22 0.99 3.62 4.29
CA SER A 22 1.90 4.78 4.26
C SER A 22 1.63 5.70 3.08
N CYS A 23 1.73 5.20 1.84
CA CYS A 23 1.54 6.02 0.63
C CYS A 23 0.11 6.03 0.09
N ARG A 24 -0.79 5.19 0.61
CA ARG A 24 -2.19 5.05 0.18
C ARG A 24 -2.40 4.62 -1.29
N GLU A 25 -1.35 4.21 -1.99
CA GLU A 25 -1.47 3.55 -3.29
C GLU A 25 -2.17 2.19 -3.15
N THR A 26 -3.02 1.87 -4.12
CA THR A 26 -3.70 0.58 -4.22
C THR A 26 -2.96 -0.32 -5.21
N LYS A 27 -2.56 -1.52 -4.76
CA LYS A 27 -1.78 -2.49 -5.54
C LYS A 27 -2.33 -3.89 -5.38
N SER A 28 -1.87 -4.81 -6.22
CA SER A 28 -2.25 -6.22 -6.09
C SER A 28 -1.72 -6.81 -4.78
N LYS A 29 -2.42 -7.80 -4.20
CA LYS A 29 -2.01 -8.46 -2.95
C LYS A 29 -0.55 -8.94 -2.96
N ARG A 30 0.00 -9.30 -4.14
CA ARG A 30 1.35 -9.85 -4.27
C ARG A 30 2.45 -8.79 -4.30
N GLU A 31 2.10 -7.53 -4.57
CA GLU A 31 3.04 -6.41 -4.62
C GLU A 31 3.23 -5.72 -3.26
N LEU A 32 2.39 -6.05 -2.28
CA LEU A 32 2.46 -5.49 -0.94
C LEU A 32 2.90 -6.55 0.06
N LEU A 33 3.70 -6.12 1.02
CA LEU A 33 4.09 -6.89 2.19
C LEU A 33 3.00 -6.75 3.25
N ARG A 34 2.63 -7.87 3.87
CA ARG A 34 1.71 -7.86 5.01
C ARG A 34 2.52 -7.74 6.30
N VAL A 35 2.11 -6.83 7.17
CA VAL A 35 2.53 -6.75 8.57
C VAL A 35 1.33 -7.14 9.41
N VAL A 36 1.54 -7.94 10.46
CA VAL A 36 0.47 -8.46 11.31
C VAL A 36 0.75 -8.12 12.77
N ARG A 37 -0.29 -7.67 13.47
CA ARG A 37 -0.36 -7.65 14.92
C ARG A 37 -0.93 -8.98 15.39
N THR A 38 -0.13 -9.81 16.05
CA THR A 38 -0.57 -11.09 16.60
C THR A 38 -1.55 -10.87 17.76
N PRO A 39 -2.31 -11.91 18.16
CA PRO A 39 -3.15 -11.85 19.37
C PRO A 39 -2.34 -11.52 20.64
N ASP A 40 -1.07 -11.92 20.66
CA ASP A 40 -0.14 -11.66 21.78
C ASP A 40 0.37 -10.21 21.82
N GLY A 41 -0.04 -9.36 20.87
CA GLY A 41 0.31 -7.95 20.83
C GLY A 41 1.57 -7.61 20.04
N HIS A 42 2.30 -8.60 19.52
CA HIS A 42 3.52 -8.40 18.74
C HIS A 42 3.25 -8.02 17.29
N VAL A 43 4.10 -7.17 16.73
CA VAL A 43 4.01 -6.69 15.35
C VAL A 43 5.14 -7.26 14.52
N MET A 44 4.80 -8.01 13.47
CA MET A 44 5.80 -8.70 12.64
C MET A 44 5.40 -8.79 11.17
N ILE A 45 6.40 -9.00 10.32
CA ILE A 45 6.21 -9.21 8.89
C ILE A 45 5.63 -10.62 8.65
N ASP A 46 4.63 -10.70 7.78
CA ASP A 46 3.97 -11.94 7.36
C ASP A 46 3.97 -12.09 5.84
N ALA A 47 5.04 -12.63 5.29
CA ALA A 47 5.12 -12.99 3.87
C ALA A 47 4.13 -14.11 3.48
N THR A 48 3.73 -14.95 4.44
CA THR A 48 2.88 -16.12 4.16
C THR A 48 1.40 -15.75 4.01
N GLY A 49 0.98 -14.65 4.64
CA GLY A 49 -0.41 -14.25 4.73
C GLY A 49 -1.29 -15.18 5.57
N LYS A 50 -0.68 -16.07 6.37
CA LYS A 50 -1.37 -17.09 7.17
C LYS A 50 -1.42 -16.75 8.65
N LYS A 51 -0.60 -15.81 9.13
CA LYS A 51 -0.57 -15.44 10.55
C LYS A 51 -1.90 -14.82 10.97
N SER A 52 -2.41 -15.24 12.12
CA SER A 52 -3.63 -14.70 12.74
C SER A 52 -3.39 -13.30 13.29
N GLY A 53 -4.44 -12.48 13.26
CA GLY A 53 -4.42 -11.13 13.81
C GLY A 53 -4.71 -10.02 12.79
N ARG A 54 -4.65 -8.77 13.26
CA ARG A 54 -4.95 -7.58 12.44
C ARG A 54 -3.80 -7.35 11.47
N GLY A 55 -4.10 -7.33 10.18
CA GLY A 55 -3.10 -7.20 9.12
C GLY A 55 -3.15 -5.85 8.44
N ALA A 56 -1.98 -5.24 8.25
CA ALA A 56 -1.78 -4.05 7.44
C ALA A 56 -0.90 -4.38 6.22
N TYR A 57 -0.99 -3.57 5.17
CA TYR A 57 -0.20 -3.76 3.95
C TYR A 57 0.72 -2.56 3.70
N LEU A 58 1.94 -2.83 3.25
CA LEU A 58 2.94 -1.83 2.94
C LEU A 58 3.69 -2.16 1.65
N CYS A 59 4.13 -1.14 0.91
CA CYS A 59 4.99 -1.35 -0.25
C CYS A 59 6.38 -1.85 0.21
N ALA A 60 7.03 -2.65 -0.64
CA ALA A 60 8.45 -3.00 -0.50
C ALA A 60 9.36 -1.83 -0.95
N ARG A 61 9.14 -0.63 -0.41
CA ARG A 61 9.88 0.61 -0.69
C ARG A 61 10.37 1.22 0.61
N LEU A 62 11.63 1.62 0.67
CA LEU A 62 12.26 2.15 1.88
C LEU A 62 11.45 3.33 2.45
N SER A 63 11.08 4.29 1.61
CA SER A 63 10.29 5.47 1.99
C SER A 63 8.94 5.12 2.62
N CYS A 64 8.30 4.02 2.20
CA CYS A 64 7.03 3.62 2.78
C CYS A 64 7.19 3.16 4.23
N TRP A 65 8.26 2.41 4.51
CA TRP A 65 8.58 1.92 5.85
C TRP A 65 9.02 3.04 6.79
N GLU A 66 9.97 3.88 6.35
CA GLU A 66 10.43 5.03 7.13
C GLU A 66 9.27 5.97 7.48
N ASN A 67 8.38 6.26 6.51
CA ASN A 67 7.20 7.07 6.76
C ASN A 67 6.18 6.39 7.67
N ALA A 68 6.01 5.06 7.56
CA ALA A 68 5.08 4.33 8.42
C ALA A 68 5.53 4.42 9.88
N ILE A 69 6.83 4.25 10.11
CA ILE A 69 7.47 4.36 11.41
C ILE A 69 7.42 5.80 11.95
N LYS A 70 7.90 6.77 11.18
CA LYS A 70 7.99 8.18 11.59
C LYS A 70 6.62 8.80 11.89
N LYS A 71 5.57 8.37 11.20
CA LYS A 71 4.20 8.89 11.36
C LYS A 71 3.32 8.00 12.24
N HIS A 72 3.92 7.05 12.94
CA HIS A 72 3.22 6.12 13.84
C HIS A 72 2.04 5.40 13.18
N ARG A 73 2.19 5.00 11.91
CA ARG A 73 1.12 4.37 11.13
C ARG A 73 0.79 2.98 11.63
N PHE A 74 1.77 2.25 12.16
CA PHE A 74 1.53 0.92 12.72
C PHE A 74 0.74 1.03 14.02
N GLU A 75 1.05 2.00 14.89
CA GLU A 75 0.29 2.21 16.13
C GLU A 75 -1.15 2.65 15.85
N GLN A 76 -1.34 3.51 14.83
CA GLN A 76 -2.68 3.90 14.38
C GLN A 76 -3.47 2.72 13.79
N GLU A 77 -2.84 1.91 12.94
CA GLU A 77 -3.52 0.79 12.28
C GLU A 77 -3.72 -0.39 13.22
N PHE A 78 -2.85 -0.60 14.20
CA PHE A 78 -2.94 -1.69 15.14
C PHE A 78 -3.52 -1.29 16.49
N GLU A 79 -3.84 -0.01 16.69
CA GLU A 79 -4.42 0.53 17.93
C GLU A 79 -3.63 0.11 19.18
N LEU A 80 -2.32 -0.09 19.03
CA LEU A 80 -1.40 -0.49 20.09
C LEU A 80 -0.06 0.22 19.90
N PRO A 81 0.61 0.64 20.99
CA PRO A 81 1.97 1.13 20.90
C PRO A 81 2.89 0.02 20.41
N LEU A 82 3.86 0.38 19.56
CA LEU A 82 4.83 -0.57 19.05
C LEU A 82 5.90 -0.78 20.13
N SER A 83 6.15 -2.04 20.53
CA SER A 83 7.19 -2.35 21.51
C SER A 83 8.58 -2.05 20.93
N GLU A 84 9.57 -1.85 21.81
CA GLU A 84 10.96 -1.63 21.38
C GLU A 84 11.50 -2.83 20.59
N GLU A 85 11.14 -4.05 20.99
CA GLU A 85 11.49 -5.28 20.28
C GLU A 85 10.88 -5.34 18.88
N ASP A 86 9.57 -5.09 18.76
CA ASP A 86 8.90 -5.06 17.47
C ASP A 86 9.51 -3.96 16.58
N ARG A 87 9.84 -2.81 17.18
CA ARG A 87 10.45 -1.69 16.47
C ARG A 87 11.80 -2.07 15.90
N ALA A 88 12.66 -2.65 16.73
CA ALA A 88 13.97 -3.12 16.31
C ALA A 88 13.86 -4.19 15.21
N GLY A 89 12.88 -5.09 15.30
CA GLY A 89 12.61 -6.08 14.26
C GLY A 89 12.20 -5.45 12.92
N LEU A 90 11.36 -4.43 12.94
CA LEU A 90 10.99 -3.68 11.74
C LEU A 90 12.19 -2.88 11.18
N ASP A 91 12.96 -2.21 12.03
CA ASP A 91 14.12 -1.42 11.63
C ASP A 91 15.22 -2.31 11.02
N ALA A 92 15.43 -3.53 11.56
CA ALA A 92 16.33 -4.52 10.99
C ALA A 92 15.90 -4.92 9.57
N TYR A 93 14.59 -5.10 9.34
CA TYR A 93 14.08 -5.34 7.99
C TYR A 93 14.29 -4.13 7.06
N ILE A 94 14.02 -2.92 7.55
CA ILE A 94 14.20 -1.67 6.80
C ILE A 94 15.64 -1.54 6.30
N ALA A 95 16.62 -1.89 7.14
CA ALA A 95 18.03 -1.86 6.77
C ALA A 95 18.39 -2.80 5.60
N THR A 96 17.58 -3.83 5.32
CA THR A 96 17.77 -4.74 4.18
C THR A 96 17.20 -4.21 2.87
N LEU A 97 16.36 -3.17 2.92
CA LEU A 97 15.72 -2.63 1.73
C LEU A 97 16.70 -1.77 0.93
N PRO A 98 16.70 -1.87 -0.41
CA PRO A 98 17.44 -0.92 -1.23
C PRO A 98 16.86 0.48 -1.02
N LYS A 99 17.72 1.50 -1.11
CA LYS A 99 17.25 2.88 -1.18
C LYS A 99 16.32 3.00 -2.38
N ASP A 100 15.22 3.71 -2.20
CA ASP A 100 14.33 4.01 -3.30
C ASP A 100 15.12 4.82 -4.32
N GLU A 101 15.48 4.20 -5.44
CA GLU A 101 15.88 4.98 -6.61
C GLU A 101 14.67 5.84 -6.97
N PRO A 102 14.86 7.14 -7.23
CA PRO A 102 13.77 7.99 -7.64
C PRO A 102 13.30 7.49 -9.01
N ALA A 103 12.33 6.59 -9.00
CA ALA A 103 11.58 6.22 -10.18
C ALA A 103 10.94 7.52 -10.68
N THR A 104 11.52 8.04 -11.76
CA THR A 104 11.06 9.13 -12.60
C THR A 104 9.55 9.32 -12.52
N THR A 105 9.14 10.56 -12.28
CA THR A 105 7.78 11.07 -12.45
C THR A 105 7.17 10.60 -13.78
N VAL A 106 6.46 9.48 -13.78
CA VAL A 106 5.43 9.21 -14.79
C VAL A 106 4.09 9.60 -14.20
N ALA A 107 3.82 10.89 -14.34
CA ALA A 107 2.49 11.44 -14.27
C ALA A 107 1.59 10.75 -15.31
N ALA A 108 0.51 10.13 -14.84
CA ALA A 108 -0.67 9.87 -15.67
C ALA A 108 -1.89 10.51 -14.98
N LYS A 109 -2.39 11.52 -15.68
CA LYS A 109 -3.38 12.54 -15.31
C LYS A 109 -4.76 11.98 -14.96
N GLY A 110 -5.49 12.76 -14.16
CA GLY A 110 -6.93 12.65 -13.94
C GLY A 110 -7.49 13.88 -13.22
N SER A 111 -7.21 15.08 -13.74
CA SER A 111 -7.81 16.33 -13.28
C SER A 111 -9.29 16.36 -13.69
N SER A 112 -10.20 16.41 -12.72
CA SER A 112 -11.58 16.82 -12.95
C SER A 112 -12.08 17.61 -11.75
N THR A 113 -11.94 18.93 -11.82
CA THR A 113 -12.80 19.85 -11.07
C THR A 113 -13.35 20.88 -12.04
N HIS A 114 -14.67 20.92 -12.06
CA HIS A 114 -15.54 21.59 -12.99
C HIS A 114 -15.33 23.11 -13.06
N LYS A 115 -15.39 23.63 -14.29
CA LYS A 115 -15.40 25.04 -14.66
C LYS A 115 -16.80 25.63 -14.41
N LYS A 116 -16.89 26.67 -13.57
CA LYS A 116 -17.92 27.73 -13.61
C LYS A 116 -17.15 29.02 -13.28
N GLY A 117 -16.96 29.99 -14.16
CA GLY A 117 -17.87 30.50 -15.17
C GLY A 117 -18.66 31.67 -14.58
N SER A 118 -18.01 32.81 -14.39
CA SER A 118 -18.64 34.11 -14.14
C SER A 118 -17.81 35.18 -14.83
N ASN A 119 -18.15 35.47 -16.08
CA ASN A 119 -17.90 36.78 -16.67
C ASN A 119 -19.07 37.67 -16.24
N ASN A 120 -18.82 38.90 -15.81
CA ASN A 120 -19.23 40.00 -16.67
C ASN A 120 -18.45 41.27 -16.34
N SER A 121 -17.87 41.82 -17.41
CA SER A 121 -17.42 43.19 -17.52
C SER A 121 -18.64 44.08 -17.62
N GLU A 122 -18.64 45.24 -16.97
CA GLU A 122 -19.16 46.46 -17.58
C GLU A 122 -18.66 47.67 -16.79
N ALA A 123 -17.66 48.34 -17.35
CA ALA A 123 -17.48 49.77 -17.13
C ALA A 123 -18.15 50.46 -18.31
N PRO A 124 -18.83 51.59 -18.07
CA PRO A 124 -18.74 52.66 -19.06
C PRO A 124 -18.34 54.01 -18.46
N ASN A 125 -17.59 54.72 -19.30
CA ASN A 125 -17.12 56.10 -19.22
C ASN A 125 -18.17 57.10 -18.68
N THR A 126 -17.74 58.08 -17.90
CA THR A 126 -17.53 59.49 -18.32
C THR A 126 -16.73 60.19 -17.22
#